data_AF-A0A0F7EG32-F1
#
_entry.id   AF-A0A0F7EG32-F1
#
_cell.length_a   1.000
_cell.length_b   1.000
_cell.length_c   1.000
_cell.angle_alpha   90.00
_cell.angle_beta   90.00
_cell.angle_gamma   90.00
#
_symmetry.space_group_name_H-M   'P 1'
#
loop_
_entity.id
_entity.type
_entity.pdbx_description
1 polymer ?
#
loop_
_entity_poly.entity_id
_entity_poly.type
_entity_poly.pdbx_seq_one_letter_code
_entity_poly.pdbx_strand_id
1 'polypeptide(L)'
;MSILVVDDNPINLTIIEKILNSEGYTDIKLLHSAYELFDYLQIDAPHKIHRSVDLILLDLMMPEIDGIEACRRIQQDDELKHIPIIFVTAMGDSFKMAEALNVGANDYVMKPINKIELMARIRVALRLKHESDWHRERDKVIQSELQLAKQVQRSVLSHPIHNERIQISAAYLPTFELAGDMYSWIPIDEKRYGVILLDMMGHGIAASLVCMYISSVLRDTITKITDPEQVIQELNRYMYQLNSTERFLQYYFTAIYLVIDTEKRTVEYVNAGHPKGIMIVDDMSVHYLDKGSCAVGFFSEIEVQKTVIAYEKSMQMVLYTDGLLEMLENTVDDGTEIMKTALFNHPLTPEQLVENILPPEAREHQHDDMCLLMIRANE
;
A
#
# COMPACT_ATOMS: atom_id res chain seq x y z
N MET A 1 -27.18 -20.20 -7.19
CA MET A 1 -27.43 -18.79 -7.53
C MET A 1 -28.79 -18.43 -6.96
N SER A 2 -28.84 -17.52 -5.99
CA SER A 2 -30.07 -17.07 -5.35
C SER A 2 -30.65 -15.88 -6.10
N ILE A 3 -31.91 -15.99 -6.52
CA ILE A 3 -32.62 -14.94 -7.25
C ILE A 3 -33.81 -14.47 -6.41
N LEU A 4 -33.87 -13.18 -6.12
CA LEU A 4 -35.06 -12.58 -5.52
C LEU A 4 -36.00 -12.10 -6.63
N VAL A 5 -37.28 -12.37 -6.49
CA VAL A 5 -38.33 -11.86 -7.38
C VAL A 5 -39.31 -11.07 -6.53
N VAL A 6 -39.48 -9.79 -6.84
CA VAL A 6 -40.23 -8.83 -6.03
C VAL A 6 -41.30 -8.21 -6.91
N ASP A 7 -42.57 -8.49 -6.60
CA ASP A 7 -43.73 -7.99 -7.37
C ASP A 7 -44.97 -8.10 -6.46
N ASP A 8 -45.80 -7.06 -6.42
CA ASP A 8 -47.01 -7.05 -5.58
C ASP A 8 -48.13 -7.95 -6.14
N ASN A 9 -48.03 -8.33 -7.43
CA ASN A 9 -48.97 -9.21 -8.08
C ASN A 9 -48.51 -10.68 -8.01
N PRO A 10 -49.24 -11.56 -7.29
CA PRO A 10 -48.85 -12.97 -7.13
C PRO A 10 -48.83 -13.77 -8.45
N ILE A 11 -49.56 -13.32 -9.47
CA ILE A 11 -49.55 -13.95 -10.80
C ILE A 11 -48.20 -13.74 -11.48
N ASN A 12 -47.63 -12.53 -11.41
CA ASN A 12 -46.33 -12.21 -12.00
C ASN A 12 -45.21 -13.03 -11.34
N LEU A 13 -45.21 -13.09 -10.00
CA LEU A 13 -44.29 -13.91 -9.22
C LEU A 13 -44.32 -15.38 -9.69
N THR A 14 -45.52 -15.97 -9.80
CA THR A 14 -45.70 -17.35 -10.24
C THR A 14 -45.20 -17.59 -11.68
N ILE A 15 -45.39 -16.62 -12.58
CA ILE A 15 -44.92 -16.72 -13.97
C ILE A 15 -43.40 -16.71 -14.03
N ILE A 16 -42.77 -15.74 -13.35
CA ILE A 16 -41.30 -15.61 -13.32
C ILE A 16 -40.69 -16.85 -12.68
N GLU A 17 -41.22 -17.31 -11.53
CA GLU A 17 -40.78 -18.52 -10.85
C GLU A 17 -40.80 -19.74 -11.78
N LYS A 18 -41.88 -19.94 -12.55
CA LYS A 18 -41.97 -21.06 -13.52
C LYS A 18 -40.95 -20.94 -14.64
N ILE A 19 -40.71 -19.74 -15.15
CA ILE A 19 -39.70 -19.49 -16.18
C ILE A 19 -38.31 -19.85 -15.64
N LEU A 20 -37.95 -19.34 -14.46
CA LEU A 20 -36.66 -19.59 -13.81
C LEU A 20 -36.46 -21.08 -13.49
N ASN A 21 -37.44 -21.74 -12.90
CA ASN A 21 -37.39 -23.18 -12.61
C ASN A 21 -37.19 -24.01 -13.88
N SER A 22 -37.82 -23.64 -15.00
CA SER A 22 -37.66 -24.35 -16.27
C SER A 22 -36.25 -24.27 -16.86
N GLU A 23 -35.44 -23.32 -16.40
CA GLU A 23 -34.04 -23.11 -16.82
C GLU A 23 -33.04 -23.57 -15.75
N GLY A 24 -33.50 -24.25 -14.69
CA GLY A 24 -32.66 -24.87 -13.67
C GLY A 24 -32.28 -24.00 -12.48
N TYR A 25 -32.86 -22.81 -12.32
CA TYR A 25 -32.70 -22.01 -11.10
C TYR A 25 -33.59 -22.57 -10.00
N THR A 26 -33.00 -23.01 -8.88
CA THR A 26 -33.71 -23.69 -7.79
C THR A 26 -33.81 -22.87 -6.50
N ASP A 27 -32.98 -21.85 -6.36
CA ASP A 27 -32.95 -20.97 -5.19
C ASP A 27 -33.59 -19.63 -5.57
N ILE A 28 -34.93 -19.61 -5.52
CA ILE A 28 -35.75 -18.45 -5.89
C ILE A 28 -36.55 -18.04 -4.67
N LYS A 29 -36.47 -16.76 -4.30
CA LYS A 29 -37.28 -16.18 -3.23
C LYS A 29 -38.27 -15.20 -3.81
N LEU A 30 -39.55 -15.47 -3.56
CA LEU A 30 -40.65 -14.58 -3.93
C LEU A 30 -40.95 -13.63 -2.76
N LEU A 31 -41.10 -12.35 -3.08
CA LEU A 31 -41.38 -11.27 -2.15
C LEU A 31 -42.48 -10.38 -2.73
N HIS A 32 -43.41 -9.94 -1.89
CA HIS A 32 -44.63 -9.25 -2.33
C HIS A 32 -44.56 -7.72 -2.20
N SER A 33 -43.47 -7.19 -1.66
CA SER A 33 -43.30 -5.75 -1.46
C SER A 33 -41.84 -5.38 -1.25
N ALA A 34 -41.54 -4.09 -1.36
CA ALA A 34 -40.25 -3.54 -0.97
C ALA A 34 -39.95 -3.76 0.53
N TYR A 35 -40.95 -3.76 1.41
CA TYR A 35 -40.76 -4.04 2.84
C TYR A 35 -40.24 -5.46 3.08
N GLU A 36 -40.83 -6.46 2.40
CA GLU A 36 -40.34 -7.84 2.46
C GLU A 36 -38.93 -7.97 1.88
N LEU A 37 -38.61 -7.21 0.83
CA LEU A 37 -37.26 -7.13 0.28
C LEU A 37 -36.26 -6.57 1.28
N PHE A 38 -36.59 -5.46 1.93
CA PHE A 38 -35.70 -4.83 2.90
C PHE A 38 -35.52 -5.67 4.17
N ASP A 39 -36.57 -6.34 4.63
CA ASP A 39 -36.48 -7.30 5.74
C ASP A 39 -35.61 -8.50 5.35
N TYR A 40 -35.79 -9.03 4.14
CA TYR A 40 -34.99 -10.15 3.65
C TYR A 40 -33.51 -9.81 3.50
N LEU A 41 -33.22 -8.61 2.96
CA LEU A 41 -31.86 -8.07 2.79
C LEU A 41 -31.28 -7.47 4.08
N GLN A 42 -32.12 -7.28 5.11
CA GLN A 42 -31.75 -6.70 6.39
C GLN A 42 -31.14 -5.30 6.28
N ILE A 43 -31.67 -4.46 5.39
CA ILE A 43 -31.11 -3.11 5.11
C ILE A 43 -31.10 -2.23 6.36
N ASP A 44 -32.15 -2.29 7.17
CA ASP A 44 -32.31 -1.47 8.38
C ASP A 44 -31.82 -2.17 9.67
N ALA A 45 -31.22 -3.36 9.56
CA ALA A 45 -30.84 -4.15 10.73
C ALA A 45 -29.45 -3.72 11.28
N PRO A 46 -29.28 -3.68 12.62
CA PRO A 46 -27.99 -3.34 13.26
C PRO A 46 -26.92 -4.41 13.05
N HIS A 47 -27.31 -5.65 12.77
CA HIS A 47 -26.42 -6.78 12.48
C HIS A 47 -26.95 -7.52 11.26
N LYS A 48 -26.23 -7.45 10.15
CA LYS A 48 -26.58 -8.13 8.90
C LYS A 48 -26.11 -9.58 8.94
N ILE A 49 -27.03 -10.50 8.68
CA ILE A 49 -26.73 -11.89 8.37
C ILE A 49 -26.48 -11.93 6.87
N HIS A 50 -25.24 -12.17 6.45
CA HIS A 50 -24.92 -12.25 5.03
C HIS A 50 -25.70 -13.39 4.36
N ARG A 51 -26.67 -13.02 3.52
CA ARG A 51 -27.33 -13.93 2.58
C ARG A 51 -26.75 -13.67 1.20
N SER A 52 -26.28 -14.71 0.53
CA SER A 52 -25.80 -14.58 -0.85
C SER A 52 -26.99 -14.36 -1.78
N VAL A 53 -27.11 -13.16 -2.34
CA VAL A 53 -28.08 -12.83 -3.37
C VAL A 53 -27.32 -12.50 -4.65
N ASP A 54 -27.66 -13.17 -5.75
CA ASP A 54 -26.95 -13.05 -7.01
C ASP A 54 -27.69 -12.17 -8.02
N LEU A 55 -29.01 -11.98 -7.85
CA LEU A 55 -29.84 -11.16 -8.72
C LEU A 55 -31.16 -10.78 -8.04
N ILE A 56 -31.65 -9.57 -8.31
CA ILE A 56 -32.99 -9.13 -7.95
C ILE A 56 -33.77 -8.81 -9.23
N LEU A 57 -34.91 -9.47 -9.41
CA LEU A 57 -35.95 -9.10 -10.38
C LEU A 57 -36.98 -8.26 -9.65
N LEU A 58 -37.11 -6.99 -9.99
CA LEU A 58 -37.87 -6.02 -9.22
C LEU A 58 -38.99 -5.40 -10.05
N ASP A 59 -40.23 -5.44 -9.60
CA ASP A 59 -41.29 -4.63 -10.20
C ASP A 59 -41.00 -3.15 -9.96
N LEU A 60 -41.18 -2.34 -11.00
CA LEU A 60 -41.04 -0.90 -10.88
C LEU A 60 -42.21 -0.30 -10.11
N MET A 61 -43.42 -0.81 -10.31
CA MET A 61 -44.64 -0.24 -9.73
C MET A 61 -45.14 -1.12 -8.60
N MET A 62 -44.91 -0.72 -7.36
CA MET A 62 -45.43 -1.39 -6.16
C MET A 62 -46.07 -0.38 -5.21
N PRO A 63 -47.04 -0.79 -4.37
CA PRO A 63 -47.62 0.07 -3.33
C PRO A 63 -46.58 0.53 -2.31
N GLU A 64 -46.83 1.72 -1.72
CA GLU A 64 -46.07 2.32 -0.62
C GLU A 64 -44.64 2.74 -0.98
N ILE A 65 -43.80 1.79 -1.41
CA ILE A 65 -42.43 2.02 -1.88
C ILE A 65 -42.30 1.38 -3.26
N ASP A 66 -42.04 2.22 -4.26
CA ASP A 66 -41.85 1.77 -5.63
C ASP A 66 -40.47 1.12 -5.84
N GLY A 67 -40.30 0.46 -6.99
CA GLY A 67 -39.07 -0.24 -7.32
C GLY A 67 -37.86 0.68 -7.51
N ILE A 68 -38.07 1.94 -7.92
CA ILE A 68 -36.97 2.90 -8.10
C ILE A 68 -36.40 3.29 -6.74
N GLU A 69 -37.27 3.65 -5.79
CA GLU A 69 -36.88 3.96 -4.42
C GLU A 69 -36.22 2.75 -3.73
N ALA A 70 -36.75 1.53 -3.97
CA ALA A 70 -36.12 0.31 -3.46
C ALA A 70 -34.72 0.07 -4.04
N CYS A 71 -34.55 0.23 -5.36
CA CYS A 71 -33.25 0.17 -6.02
C CYS A 71 -32.29 1.21 -5.43
N ARG A 72 -32.74 2.45 -5.24
CA ARG A 72 -31.95 3.54 -4.67
C ARG A 72 -31.39 3.18 -3.29
N ARG A 73 -32.22 2.59 -2.42
CA ARG A 73 -31.78 2.17 -1.07
C ARG A 73 -30.76 1.04 -1.12
N ILE A 74 -30.95 0.06 -2.00
CA ILE A 74 -29.98 -1.03 -2.19
C ILE A 74 -28.64 -0.50 -2.70
N GLN A 75 -28.67 0.45 -3.65
CA GLN A 75 -27.45 1.05 -4.22
C GLN A 75 -26.72 2.00 -3.25
N GLN A 76 -27.39 2.49 -2.21
CA GLN A 76 -26.77 3.26 -1.11
C GLN A 76 -26.08 2.39 -0.06
N ASP A 77 -26.27 1.07 -0.11
CA ASP A 77 -25.67 0.13 0.82
C ASP A 77 -24.41 -0.49 0.22
N ASP A 78 -23.24 -0.22 0.81
CA ASP A 78 -21.94 -0.70 0.31
C ASP A 78 -21.85 -2.24 0.22
N GLU A 79 -22.63 -2.95 1.03
CA GLU A 79 -22.68 -4.40 0.99
C GLU A 79 -23.65 -4.94 -0.05
N LEU A 80 -24.64 -4.16 -0.51
CA LEU A 80 -25.69 -4.66 -1.41
C LEU A 80 -25.64 -4.05 -2.81
N LYS A 81 -25.01 -2.89 -2.99
CA LYS A 81 -24.91 -2.18 -4.29
C LYS A 81 -24.35 -3.00 -5.44
N HIS A 82 -23.58 -4.04 -5.12
CA HIS A 82 -22.99 -4.95 -6.09
C HIS A 82 -23.95 -6.04 -6.62
N ILE A 83 -25.15 -6.18 -6.04
CA ILE A 83 -26.18 -7.12 -6.48
C ILE A 83 -26.87 -6.55 -7.71
N PRO A 84 -26.92 -7.26 -8.85
CA PRO A 84 -27.58 -6.75 -10.02
C PRO A 84 -29.09 -6.69 -9.83
N ILE A 85 -29.70 -5.63 -10.36
CA ILE A 85 -31.14 -5.41 -10.34
C ILE A 85 -31.64 -5.31 -11.79
N ILE A 86 -32.60 -6.17 -12.15
CA ILE A 86 -33.32 -6.09 -13.42
C ILE A 86 -34.77 -5.73 -13.11
N PHE A 87 -35.23 -4.61 -13.65
CA PHE A 87 -36.63 -4.22 -13.49
C PHE A 87 -37.55 -5.08 -14.36
N VAL A 88 -38.74 -5.43 -13.87
CA VAL A 88 -39.78 -6.12 -14.64
C VAL A 88 -41.04 -5.26 -14.60
N THR A 89 -41.38 -4.61 -15.72
CA THR A 89 -42.33 -3.48 -15.71
C THR A 89 -43.25 -3.44 -16.93
N ALA A 90 -44.40 -2.79 -16.82
CA ALA A 90 -45.37 -2.67 -17.91
C ALA A 90 -44.98 -1.59 -18.95
N MET A 91 -45.58 -1.70 -20.15
CA MET A 91 -45.35 -0.79 -21.27
C MET A 91 -45.83 0.64 -20.97
N GLY A 92 -45.02 1.67 -21.28
CA GLY A 92 -45.46 3.07 -21.31
C GLY A 92 -44.67 4.08 -20.49
N ASP A 93 -43.57 3.69 -19.81
CA ASP A 93 -42.88 4.58 -18.87
C ASP A 93 -41.41 4.83 -19.23
N SER A 94 -41.13 5.23 -20.49
CA SER A 94 -39.76 5.43 -20.99
C SER A 94 -38.95 6.43 -20.17
N PHE A 95 -39.60 7.41 -19.53
CA PHE A 95 -38.95 8.36 -18.62
C PHE A 95 -38.52 7.68 -17.32
N LYS A 96 -39.39 6.86 -16.71
CA LYS A 96 -39.03 6.07 -15.52
C LYS A 96 -38.04 4.96 -15.80
N MET A 97 -37.98 4.41 -17.01
CA MET A 97 -36.91 3.47 -17.38
C MET A 97 -35.54 4.14 -17.39
N ALA A 98 -35.46 5.37 -17.90
CA ALA A 98 -34.22 6.14 -17.86
C ALA A 98 -33.83 6.47 -16.41
N GLU A 99 -34.80 6.86 -15.59
CA GLU A 99 -34.60 7.07 -14.15
C GLU A 99 -34.12 5.81 -13.42
N ALA A 100 -34.76 4.67 -13.67
CA ALA A 100 -34.38 3.36 -13.13
C ALA A 100 -32.91 2.99 -13.42
N LEU A 101 -32.46 3.20 -14.65
CA LEU A 101 -31.05 2.98 -15.02
C LEU A 101 -30.11 3.99 -14.34
N ASN A 102 -30.52 5.26 -14.24
CA ASN A 102 -29.73 6.30 -13.56
C ASN A 102 -29.58 6.05 -12.06
N VAL A 103 -30.56 5.38 -11.44
CA VAL A 103 -30.53 5.00 -10.02
C VAL A 103 -29.65 3.77 -9.76
N GLY A 104 -29.14 3.12 -10.81
CA GLY A 104 -28.15 2.04 -10.72
C GLY A 104 -28.65 0.65 -11.06
N ALA A 105 -29.85 0.52 -11.65
CA ALA A 105 -30.28 -0.78 -12.17
C ALA A 105 -29.49 -1.20 -13.41
N ASN A 106 -29.29 -2.50 -13.57
CA ASN A 106 -28.47 -3.05 -14.65
C ASN A 106 -29.26 -3.16 -15.95
N ASP A 107 -30.56 -3.45 -15.85
CA ASP A 107 -31.41 -3.64 -17.02
C ASP A 107 -32.90 -3.62 -16.68
N TYR A 108 -33.75 -3.78 -17.70
CA TYR A 108 -35.18 -3.97 -17.53
C TYR A 108 -35.77 -4.97 -18.55
N VAL A 109 -36.92 -5.56 -18.22
CA VAL A 109 -37.74 -6.45 -19.06
C VAL A 109 -39.16 -5.92 -19.07
N MET A 110 -39.76 -5.83 -20.25
CA MET A 110 -41.14 -5.39 -20.39
C MET A 110 -42.14 -6.55 -20.15
N LYS A 111 -43.26 -6.23 -19.51
CA LYS A 111 -44.46 -7.08 -19.42
C LYS A 111 -45.30 -6.85 -20.68
N PRO A 112 -45.84 -7.90 -21.34
CA PRO A 112 -45.82 -9.31 -20.93
C PRO A 112 -44.44 -9.95 -21.09
N ILE A 113 -44.05 -10.75 -20.10
CA ILE A 113 -42.68 -11.29 -19.97
C ILE A 113 -42.38 -12.27 -21.10
N ASN A 114 -41.38 -11.94 -21.92
CA ASN A 114 -40.82 -12.86 -22.89
C ASN A 114 -39.72 -13.71 -22.23
N LYS A 115 -39.93 -15.04 -22.18
CA LYS A 115 -38.97 -15.99 -21.58
C LYS A 115 -37.56 -15.84 -22.18
N ILE A 116 -37.43 -15.72 -23.49
CA ILE A 116 -36.11 -15.67 -24.16
C ILE A 116 -35.38 -14.39 -23.76
N GLU A 117 -36.07 -13.26 -23.75
CA GLU A 117 -35.52 -11.96 -23.38
C GLU A 117 -35.10 -11.93 -21.90
N LEU A 118 -36.02 -12.31 -20.99
CA LEU A 118 -35.74 -12.35 -19.55
C LEU A 118 -34.49 -13.21 -19.29
N MET A 119 -34.45 -14.42 -19.86
CA MET A 119 -33.32 -15.32 -19.64
C MET A 119 -32.01 -14.82 -20.24
N ALA A 120 -32.04 -14.09 -21.35
CA ALA A 120 -30.84 -13.48 -21.91
C ALA A 120 -30.26 -12.44 -20.95
N ARG A 121 -31.10 -11.55 -20.39
CA ARG A 121 -30.67 -10.50 -19.45
C ARG A 121 -30.19 -11.08 -18.12
N ILE A 122 -30.92 -12.08 -17.59
CA ILE A 122 -30.51 -12.81 -16.37
C ILE A 122 -29.12 -13.43 -16.54
N ARG A 123 -28.86 -14.12 -17.65
CA ARG A 123 -27.55 -14.74 -17.90
C ARG A 123 -26.42 -13.72 -17.95
N VAL A 124 -26.65 -12.56 -18.57
CA VAL A 124 -25.65 -11.48 -18.63
C VAL A 124 -25.40 -10.91 -17.24
N ALA A 125 -26.46 -10.57 -16.50
CA ALA A 125 -26.35 -10.01 -15.15
C ALA A 125 -25.61 -10.96 -14.19
N LEU A 126 -25.97 -12.26 -14.20
CA LEU A 126 -25.32 -13.26 -13.35
C LEU A 126 -23.86 -13.50 -13.73
N ARG A 127 -23.52 -13.45 -15.03
CA ARG A 127 -22.12 -13.56 -15.46
C ARG A 127 -21.29 -12.39 -14.95
N LEU A 128 -21.78 -11.16 -15.11
CA LEU A 128 -21.09 -9.96 -14.64
C LEU A 128 -20.96 -9.95 -13.11
N LYS A 129 -22.00 -10.39 -12.39
CA LYS A 129 -21.96 -10.58 -10.94
C LYS A 129 -20.88 -11.57 -10.54
N HIS A 130 -20.84 -12.72 -11.19
CA HIS A 130 -19.83 -13.75 -10.90
C HIS A 130 -18.39 -13.26 -11.15
N GLU A 131 -18.15 -12.58 -12.27
CA GLU A 131 -16.84 -11.98 -12.58
C GLU A 131 -16.47 -10.92 -11.54
N SER A 132 -17.41 -10.04 -11.15
CA SER A 132 -17.19 -9.01 -10.13
C SER A 132 -16.91 -9.59 -8.74
N ASP A 133 -17.67 -10.60 -8.31
CA ASP A 133 -17.45 -11.29 -7.03
C ASP A 133 -16.09 -12.00 -7.00
N TRP A 134 -15.72 -12.65 -8.10
CA TRP A 134 -14.43 -13.31 -8.25
C TRP A 134 -13.27 -12.32 -8.11
N HIS A 135 -13.37 -11.15 -8.77
CA HIS A 135 -12.37 -10.09 -8.62
C HIS A 135 -12.29 -9.60 -7.18
N ARG A 136 -13.44 -9.27 -6.57
CA ARG A 136 -13.50 -8.78 -5.19
C ARG A 136 -12.89 -9.77 -4.20
N GLU A 137 -13.16 -11.05 -4.34
CA GLU A 137 -12.63 -12.07 -3.43
C GLU A 137 -11.12 -12.28 -3.63
N ARG A 138 -10.64 -12.24 -4.88
CA ARG A 138 -9.19 -12.29 -5.15
C ARG A 138 -8.46 -11.07 -4.62
N ASP A 139 -9.03 -9.89 -4.76
CA ASP A 139 -8.45 -8.65 -4.25
C ASP A 139 -8.32 -8.71 -2.72
N LYS A 140 -9.32 -9.24 -2.01
CA LYS A 140 -9.24 -9.46 -0.56
C LYS A 140 -8.09 -10.40 -0.18
N VAL A 141 -7.94 -11.51 -0.90
CA VAL A 141 -6.86 -12.47 -0.64
C VAL A 141 -5.50 -11.79 -0.85
N ILE A 142 -5.31 -11.11 -1.98
CA ILE A 142 -4.07 -10.39 -2.29
C ILE A 142 -3.78 -9.33 -1.22
N GLN A 143 -4.78 -8.56 -0.79
CA GLN A 143 -4.60 -7.59 0.29
C GLN A 143 -4.18 -8.26 1.59
N SER A 144 -4.77 -9.40 1.95
CA SER A 144 -4.39 -10.13 3.17
C SER A 144 -2.94 -10.64 3.12
N GLU A 145 -2.48 -11.12 1.96
CA GLU A 145 -1.11 -11.57 1.76
C GLU A 145 -0.12 -10.40 1.80
N LEU A 146 -0.46 -9.26 1.19
CA LEU A 146 0.34 -8.04 1.23
C LEU A 146 0.46 -7.48 2.66
N GLN A 147 -0.62 -7.51 3.44
CA GLN A 147 -0.57 -7.10 4.85
C GLN A 147 0.37 -8.00 5.67
N LEU A 148 0.35 -9.31 5.44
CA LEU A 148 1.28 -10.22 6.10
C LEU A 148 2.72 -9.94 5.69
N ALA A 149 2.98 -9.76 4.39
CA ALA A 149 4.31 -9.41 3.89
C ALA A 149 4.84 -8.10 4.50
N LYS A 150 3.97 -7.09 4.63
CA LYS A 150 4.29 -5.80 5.27
C LYS A 150 4.70 -5.97 6.72
N GLN A 151 4.03 -6.84 7.47
CA GLN A 151 4.41 -7.15 8.86
C GLN A 151 5.80 -7.78 8.93
N VAL A 152 6.12 -8.69 8.01
CA VAL A 152 7.46 -9.30 7.93
C VAL A 152 8.52 -8.24 7.61
N GLN A 153 8.29 -7.37 6.61
CA GLN A 153 9.22 -6.31 6.27
C GLN A 153 9.43 -5.33 7.43
N ARG A 154 8.37 -4.92 8.13
CA ARG A 154 8.51 -4.07 9.32
C ARG A 154 9.27 -4.74 10.46
N SER A 155 9.19 -6.07 10.59
CA SER A 155 9.88 -6.80 11.66
C SER A 155 11.40 -6.84 11.50
N VAL A 156 11.93 -6.64 10.28
CA VAL A 156 13.38 -6.58 10.03
C VAL A 156 13.96 -5.18 10.22
N LEU A 157 13.11 -4.14 10.22
CA LEU A 157 13.53 -2.77 10.51
C LEU A 157 13.96 -2.63 11.97
N SER A 158 14.94 -1.76 12.20
CA SER A 158 15.49 -1.59 13.54
C SER A 158 14.60 -0.68 14.39
N HIS A 159 14.47 -1.02 15.68
CA HIS A 159 13.68 -0.23 16.64
C HIS A 159 14.53 0.92 17.19
N PRO A 160 13.95 2.10 17.47
CA PRO A 160 14.71 3.26 17.95
C PRO A 160 15.59 2.91 19.15
N ILE A 161 16.86 3.34 19.10
CA ILE A 161 17.79 3.20 20.22
C ILE A 161 17.92 4.56 20.88
N HIS A 162 17.77 4.58 22.21
CA HIS A 162 18.07 5.74 23.02
C HIS A 162 18.86 5.25 24.23
N ASN A 163 20.17 5.50 24.24
CA ASN A 163 21.01 5.26 25.39
C ASN A 163 21.87 6.50 25.70
N GLU A 164 22.70 6.43 26.74
CA GLU A 164 23.53 7.56 27.19
C GLU A 164 24.52 8.05 26.12
N ARG A 165 24.94 7.19 25.18
CA ARG A 165 25.98 7.50 24.19
C ARG A 165 25.43 7.84 22.81
N ILE A 166 24.31 7.24 22.42
CA ILE A 166 23.76 7.36 21.08
C ILE A 166 22.23 7.28 21.08
N GLN A 167 21.64 8.09 20.21
CA GLN A 167 20.23 8.07 19.85
C GLN A 167 20.11 7.83 18.34
N ILE A 168 19.32 6.84 17.95
CA ILE A 168 19.02 6.53 16.55
C ILE A 168 17.51 6.34 16.42
N SER A 169 16.89 7.07 15.50
CA SER A 169 15.48 6.95 15.17
C SER A 169 15.25 7.18 13.68
N ALA A 170 14.11 6.72 13.16
CA ALA A 170 13.77 6.84 11.75
C ALA A 170 12.27 7.10 11.55
N ALA A 171 11.94 7.98 10.62
CA ALA A 171 10.61 8.07 10.03
C ALA A 171 10.59 7.29 8.72
N TYR A 172 9.55 6.49 8.51
CA TYR A 172 9.43 5.61 7.36
C TYR A 172 8.00 5.64 6.81
N LEU A 173 7.86 6.20 5.61
CA LEU A 173 6.60 6.40 4.91
C LEU A 173 6.68 5.69 3.55
N PRO A 174 6.29 4.41 3.46
CA PRO A 174 6.26 3.69 2.19
C PRO A 174 5.07 4.14 1.32
N THR A 175 5.27 4.19 0.01
CA THR A 175 4.23 4.56 -0.98
C THR A 175 3.20 3.43 -1.15
N PHE A 176 3.66 2.19 -1.07
CA PHE A 176 2.83 0.98 -1.20
C PHE A 176 2.84 0.17 0.10
N GLU A 177 2.14 -0.97 0.09
CA GLU A 177 2.16 -1.91 1.24
C GLU A 177 3.57 -2.47 1.50
N LEU A 178 4.40 -2.57 0.46
CA LEU A 178 5.79 -3.02 0.51
C LEU A 178 6.68 -2.00 -0.19
N ALA A 179 7.85 -1.77 0.39
CA ALA A 179 8.78 -0.74 -0.05
C ALA A 179 10.15 -1.32 -0.48
N GLY A 180 10.84 -0.59 -1.38
CA GLY A 180 12.22 -0.88 -1.77
C GLY A 180 13.22 -0.43 -0.70
N ASP A 181 12.90 0.69 -0.04
CA ASP A 181 13.70 1.32 1.01
C ASP A 181 13.80 0.47 2.27
N MET A 182 14.98 0.46 2.88
CA MET A 182 15.20 -0.16 4.17
C MET A 182 16.29 0.56 4.96
N TYR A 183 16.13 0.55 6.27
CA TYR A 183 17.17 0.94 7.20
C TYR A 183 17.44 -0.14 8.25
N SER A 184 18.67 -0.17 8.75
CA SER A 184 19.05 -1.04 9.85
C SER A 184 20.16 -0.42 10.68
N TRP A 185 20.11 -0.63 11.99
CA TRP A 185 21.24 -0.37 12.88
C TRP A 185 21.54 -1.60 13.73
N ILE A 186 22.77 -2.06 13.64
CA ILE A 186 23.25 -3.31 14.21
C ILE A 186 24.40 -3.00 15.17
N PRO A 187 24.28 -3.33 16.47
CA PRO A 187 25.42 -3.24 17.38
C PRO A 187 26.49 -4.23 16.92
N ILE A 188 27.69 -3.73 16.63
CA ILE A 188 28.87 -4.54 16.31
C ILE A 188 29.47 -5.06 17.62
N ASP A 189 29.50 -4.20 18.64
CA ASP A 189 29.87 -4.51 20.02
C ASP A 189 29.25 -3.46 20.98
N GLU A 190 29.72 -3.37 22.22
CA GLU A 190 29.21 -2.44 23.24
C GLU A 190 29.35 -0.94 22.89
N LYS A 191 30.22 -0.61 21.92
CA LYS A 191 30.63 0.77 21.65
C LYS A 191 30.50 1.17 20.18
N ARG A 192 30.40 0.17 19.29
CA ARG A 192 30.30 0.37 17.85
C ARG A 192 28.94 -0.04 17.29
N TYR A 193 28.39 0.81 16.44
CA TYR A 193 27.10 0.61 15.77
C TYR A 193 27.29 0.71 14.25
N GLY A 194 26.89 -0.33 13.53
CA GLY A 194 26.76 -0.28 12.07
C GLY A 194 25.38 0.26 11.70
N VAL A 195 25.29 1.33 10.93
CA VAL A 195 24.01 1.92 10.48
C VAL A 195 24.00 1.97 8.97
N ILE A 196 22.94 1.46 8.35
CA ILE A 196 22.75 1.49 6.89
C ILE A 196 21.36 2.02 6.56
N LEU A 197 21.33 2.90 5.56
CA LEU A 197 20.12 3.26 4.81
C LEU A 197 20.34 2.82 3.38
N LEU A 198 19.37 2.13 2.80
CA LEU A 198 19.42 1.71 1.41
C LEU A 198 18.08 1.93 0.73
N ASP A 199 18.16 2.11 -0.58
CA ASP A 199 17.04 2.30 -1.50
C ASP A 199 17.27 1.37 -2.71
N MET A 200 16.30 0.50 -2.97
CA MET A 200 16.37 -0.54 -4.00
C MET A 200 15.79 -0.01 -5.30
N MET A 201 16.43 -0.30 -6.44
CA MET A 201 15.92 0.08 -7.74
C MET A 201 14.46 -0.38 -7.94
N GLY A 202 13.58 0.60 -8.12
CA GLY A 202 12.15 0.41 -8.37
C GLY A 202 11.35 0.13 -7.10
N HIS A 203 10.02 0.16 -7.22
CA HIS A 203 9.12 0.04 -6.07
C HIS A 203 8.25 -1.23 -6.11
N GLY A 204 7.63 -1.55 -4.98
CA GLY A 204 6.64 -2.64 -4.86
C GLY A 204 7.24 -4.02 -4.57
N ILE A 205 6.49 -5.08 -4.94
CA ILE A 205 6.73 -6.45 -4.44
C ILE A 205 8.11 -6.98 -4.84
N ALA A 206 8.50 -6.86 -6.11
CA ALA A 206 9.76 -7.44 -6.57
C ALA A 206 10.99 -6.79 -5.91
N ALA A 207 11.02 -5.46 -5.83
CA ALA A 207 12.07 -4.72 -5.14
C ALA A 207 12.13 -5.10 -3.64
N SER A 208 10.97 -5.22 -2.98
CA SER A 208 10.91 -5.64 -1.58
C SER A 208 11.48 -7.03 -1.33
N LEU A 209 11.32 -7.98 -2.27
CA LEU A 209 11.88 -9.33 -2.13
C LEU A 209 13.41 -9.32 -2.21
N VAL A 210 13.99 -8.54 -3.12
CA VAL A 210 15.44 -8.35 -3.22
C VAL A 210 15.96 -7.63 -1.97
N CYS A 211 15.23 -6.63 -1.48
CA CYS A 211 15.53 -5.93 -0.23
C CYS A 211 15.53 -6.90 0.97
N MET A 212 14.55 -7.81 1.07
CA MET A 212 14.50 -8.84 2.11
C MET A 212 15.65 -9.85 2.01
N TYR A 213 16.08 -10.20 0.79
CA TYR A 213 17.27 -11.02 0.58
C TYR A 213 18.52 -10.34 1.16
N ILE A 214 18.74 -9.05 0.84
CA ILE A 214 19.85 -8.27 1.39
C ILE A 214 19.75 -8.14 2.91
N SER A 215 18.54 -7.87 3.45
CA SER A 215 18.28 -7.81 4.88
C SER A 215 18.72 -9.08 5.62
N SER A 216 18.47 -10.25 5.00
CA SER A 216 18.80 -11.55 5.61
C SER A 216 20.30 -11.78 5.83
N VAL A 217 21.16 -11.19 4.97
CA VAL A 217 22.63 -11.34 5.06
C VAL A 217 23.29 -10.16 5.78
N LEU A 218 22.56 -9.06 5.96
CA LEU A 218 23.10 -7.77 6.41
C LEU A 218 23.74 -7.84 7.80
N ARG A 219 23.05 -8.44 8.78
CA ARG A 219 23.54 -8.56 10.16
C ARG A 219 24.85 -9.33 10.25
N ASP A 220 24.92 -10.48 9.60
CA ASP A 220 26.11 -11.34 9.62
C ASP A 220 27.29 -10.67 8.91
N THR A 221 27.03 -10.02 7.78
CA THR A 221 28.02 -9.24 7.02
C THR A 221 28.62 -8.12 7.88
N ILE A 222 27.78 -7.30 8.51
CA ILE A 222 28.21 -6.15 9.33
C ILE A 222 29.02 -6.61 10.55
N THR A 223 28.56 -7.64 11.26
CA THR A 223 29.18 -8.08 12.52
C THR A 223 30.49 -8.86 12.31
N LYS A 224 30.64 -9.57 11.19
CA LYS A 224 31.87 -10.33 10.89
C LYS A 224 32.95 -9.50 10.21
N ILE A 225 32.57 -8.65 9.27
CA ILE A 225 33.52 -7.88 8.46
C ILE A 225 33.90 -6.59 9.20
N THR A 226 32.91 -5.88 9.75
CA THR A 226 33.03 -4.62 10.52
C THR A 226 33.63 -3.41 9.79
N ASP A 227 34.46 -3.61 8.77
CA ASP A 227 35.04 -2.55 7.95
C ASP A 227 34.06 -2.07 6.87
N PRO A 228 33.78 -0.75 6.76
CA PRO A 228 32.82 -0.21 5.79
C PRO A 228 33.08 -0.53 4.33
N GLU A 229 34.34 -0.52 3.89
CA GLU A 229 34.68 -0.80 2.49
C GLU A 229 34.37 -2.25 2.16
N GLN A 230 34.82 -3.16 3.02
CA GLN A 230 34.63 -4.59 2.84
C GLN A 230 33.15 -5.00 2.96
N VAL A 231 32.37 -4.35 3.83
CA VAL A 231 30.92 -4.61 3.92
C VAL A 231 30.23 -4.28 2.60
N ILE A 232 30.49 -3.10 2.02
CA ILE A 232 29.87 -2.70 0.75
C ILE A 232 30.33 -3.61 -0.41
N GLN A 233 31.61 -4.00 -0.45
CA GLN A 233 32.11 -4.98 -1.42
C GLN A 233 31.40 -6.34 -1.29
N GLU A 234 31.16 -6.80 -0.07
CA GLU A 234 30.48 -8.07 0.18
C GLU A 234 28.99 -8.00 -0.20
N LEU A 235 28.33 -6.87 0.08
CA LEU A 235 26.96 -6.63 -0.40
C LEU A 235 26.89 -6.61 -1.94
N ASN A 236 27.89 -6.02 -2.61
CA ASN A 236 28.00 -6.08 -4.07
C ASN A 236 28.13 -7.51 -4.58
N ARG A 237 28.91 -8.36 -3.88
CA ARG A 237 29.05 -9.77 -4.20
C ARG A 237 27.71 -10.51 -4.12
N TYR A 238 26.89 -10.25 -3.09
CA TYR A 238 25.57 -10.85 -2.96
C TYR A 238 24.61 -10.41 -4.08
N MET A 239 24.62 -9.12 -4.45
CA MET A 239 23.82 -8.61 -5.57
C MET A 239 24.26 -9.22 -6.90
N TYR A 240 25.56 -9.33 -7.13
CA TYR A 240 26.09 -9.95 -8.34
C TYR A 240 25.69 -11.42 -8.45
N GLN A 241 25.71 -12.17 -7.35
CA GLN A 241 25.24 -13.57 -7.32
C GLN A 241 23.75 -13.69 -7.67
N LEU A 242 22.92 -12.79 -7.13
CA LEU A 242 21.49 -12.73 -7.45
C LEU A 242 21.28 -12.44 -8.94
N ASN A 243 21.93 -11.40 -9.47
CA ASN A 243 21.81 -10.99 -10.87
C ASN A 243 22.41 -11.99 -11.87
N SER A 244 23.39 -12.80 -11.46
CA SER A 244 24.02 -13.79 -12.34
C SER A 244 23.08 -14.94 -12.72
N THR A 245 21.99 -15.12 -11.98
CA THR A 245 21.07 -16.25 -12.14
C THR A 245 19.91 -15.94 -13.09
N GLU A 246 19.54 -14.67 -13.26
CA GLU A 246 18.40 -14.24 -14.08
C GLU A 246 18.81 -13.39 -15.29
N ARG A 247 18.12 -13.59 -16.43
CA ARG A 247 18.46 -12.93 -17.71
C ARG A 247 17.70 -11.63 -18.00
N PHE A 248 16.70 -11.25 -17.18
CA PHE A 248 15.71 -10.26 -17.60
C PHE A 248 15.83 -8.90 -16.90
N LEU A 249 16.21 -8.84 -15.62
CA LEU A 249 16.45 -7.57 -14.90
C LEU A 249 17.67 -7.69 -13.99
N GLN A 250 18.54 -6.67 -14.02
CA GLN A 250 19.64 -6.51 -13.08
C GLN A 250 19.22 -5.54 -11.98
N TYR A 251 19.08 -6.03 -10.75
CA TYR A 251 18.78 -5.18 -9.61
C TYR A 251 20.06 -4.53 -9.07
N TYR A 252 19.94 -3.29 -8.62
CA TYR A 252 20.96 -2.58 -7.86
C TYR A 252 20.25 -1.79 -6.77
N PHE A 253 21.03 -1.32 -5.79
CA PHE A 253 20.51 -0.42 -4.76
C PHE A 253 21.54 0.65 -4.43
N THR A 254 21.04 1.83 -4.04
CA THR A 254 21.87 2.87 -3.44
C THR A 254 21.94 2.64 -1.94
N ALA A 255 23.07 2.93 -1.30
CA ALA A 255 23.15 2.83 0.15
C ALA A 255 24.15 3.81 0.75
N ILE A 256 23.89 4.26 1.97
CA ILE A 256 24.90 4.87 2.82
C ILE A 256 25.10 4.00 4.06
N TYR A 257 26.33 3.55 4.26
CA TYR A 257 26.72 2.70 5.38
C TYR A 257 27.71 3.41 6.29
N LEU A 258 27.48 3.30 7.59
CA LEU A 258 28.21 3.98 8.66
C LEU A 258 28.64 2.97 9.72
N VAL A 259 29.82 3.17 10.29
CA VAL A 259 30.26 2.57 11.54
C VAL A 259 30.56 3.69 12.52
N ILE A 260 29.76 3.78 13.58
CA ILE A 260 29.86 4.80 14.62
C ILE A 260 30.54 4.18 15.83
N ASP A 261 31.74 4.65 16.16
CA ASP A 261 32.47 4.28 17.37
C ASP A 261 32.33 5.37 18.43
N THR A 262 31.52 5.07 19.45
CA THR A 262 31.20 6.03 20.53
C THR A 262 32.34 6.23 21.52
N GLU A 263 33.34 5.34 21.55
CA GLU A 263 34.51 5.49 22.43
C GLU A 263 35.64 6.25 21.74
N LYS A 264 35.93 5.92 20.49
CA LYS A 264 36.90 6.68 19.70
C LYS A 264 36.36 8.01 19.20
N ARG A 265 35.03 8.20 19.30
CA ARG A 265 34.28 9.35 18.79
C ARG A 265 34.56 9.57 17.30
N THR A 266 34.40 8.50 16.53
CA THR A 266 34.61 8.49 15.08
C THR A 266 33.43 7.89 14.34
N VAL A 267 33.16 8.43 13.16
CA VAL A 267 32.23 7.88 12.17
C VAL A 267 33.01 7.52 10.93
N GLU A 268 33.06 6.23 10.61
CA GLU A 268 33.55 5.74 9.32
C GLU A 268 32.36 5.52 8.40
N TYR A 269 32.41 5.98 7.15
CA TYR A 269 31.29 5.84 6.23
C TYR A 269 31.69 5.56 4.80
N VAL A 270 30.76 4.94 4.06
CA VAL A 270 30.79 4.78 2.62
C VAL A 270 29.42 5.16 2.07
N ASN A 271 29.38 6.12 1.16
CA ASN A 271 28.19 6.39 0.34
C ASN A 271 28.32 5.65 -1.00
N ALA A 272 27.49 4.64 -1.23
CA ALA A 272 27.39 3.84 -2.44
C ALA A 272 26.24 4.33 -3.33
N GLY A 273 26.42 5.49 -3.96
CA GLY A 273 25.48 6.09 -4.91
C GLY A 273 24.18 6.65 -4.30
N HIS A 274 24.12 6.82 -2.99
CA HIS A 274 22.95 7.30 -2.24
C HIS A 274 22.94 8.83 -2.10
N PRO A 275 21.78 9.47 -1.84
CA PRO A 275 21.76 10.88 -1.46
C PRO A 275 22.76 11.21 -0.35
N LYS A 276 23.38 12.39 -0.44
CA LYS A 276 24.38 12.84 0.51
C LYS A 276 23.77 12.98 1.91
N GLY A 277 24.35 12.30 2.89
CA GLY A 277 24.00 12.53 4.30
C GLY A 277 24.49 13.90 4.77
N ILE A 278 23.83 14.48 5.77
CA ILE A 278 24.25 15.75 6.39
C ILE A 278 24.63 15.47 7.84
N MET A 279 25.87 15.77 8.21
CA MET A 279 26.40 15.61 9.55
C MET A 279 26.87 16.95 10.11
N ILE A 280 26.47 17.27 11.32
CA ILE A 280 26.96 18.40 12.10
C ILE A 280 27.82 17.86 13.23
N VAL A 281 29.04 18.37 13.32
CA VAL A 281 30.01 18.04 14.36
C VAL A 281 30.24 19.27 15.24
N ASP A 282 30.11 19.06 16.55
CA ASP A 282 30.35 20.03 17.62
C ASP A 282 29.59 21.35 17.45
N ASP A 283 28.38 21.28 16.86
CA ASP A 283 27.49 22.40 16.54
C ASP A 283 28.14 23.51 15.68
N MET A 284 29.26 23.21 15.02
CA MET A 284 30.08 24.19 14.30
C MET A 284 30.31 23.82 12.85
N SER A 285 30.60 22.54 12.57
CA SER A 285 31.07 22.10 11.27
C SER A 285 30.06 21.18 10.59
N VAL A 286 29.74 21.48 9.33
CA VAL A 286 28.83 20.68 8.50
C VAL A 286 29.65 19.84 7.54
N HIS A 287 29.42 18.54 7.55
CA HIS A 287 30.03 17.56 6.67
C HIS A 287 28.96 16.91 5.80
N TYR A 288 29.20 16.88 4.49
CA TYR A 288 28.38 16.12 3.56
C TYR A 288 28.97 14.72 3.39
N LEU A 289 28.12 13.70 3.52
CA LEU A 289 28.50 12.29 3.43
C LEU A 289 28.25 11.78 2.00
N ASP A 290 29.07 12.22 1.05
CA ASP A 290 28.90 11.99 -0.39
C ASP A 290 30.03 11.15 -1.03
N LYS A 291 31.03 10.74 -0.25
CA LYS A 291 32.17 9.95 -0.72
C LYS A 291 31.96 8.46 -0.48
N GLY A 292 32.34 7.64 -1.47
CA GLY A 292 32.27 6.20 -1.31
C GLY A 292 32.50 5.43 -2.60
N SER A 293 31.41 5.03 -3.23
CA SER A 293 31.35 4.19 -4.42
C SER A 293 30.14 4.55 -5.27
N CYS A 294 30.01 3.88 -6.42
CA CYS A 294 28.75 3.82 -7.17
C CYS A 294 27.73 2.90 -6.47
N ALA A 295 26.51 2.83 -7.01
CA ALA A 295 25.45 1.97 -6.49
C ALA A 295 25.85 0.48 -6.46
N VAL A 296 25.38 -0.22 -5.43
CA VAL A 296 25.69 -1.63 -5.18
C VAL A 296 24.92 -2.51 -6.16
N GLY A 297 25.60 -3.44 -6.83
CA GLY A 297 25.03 -4.34 -7.83
C GLY A 297 25.05 -3.79 -9.26
N PHE A 298 25.47 -2.53 -9.45
CA PHE A 298 25.51 -1.90 -10.77
C PHE A 298 26.64 -2.43 -11.66
N PHE A 299 27.79 -2.78 -11.06
CA PHE A 299 28.93 -3.41 -11.73
C PHE A 299 29.38 -4.68 -10.98
N SER A 300 30.02 -5.60 -11.69
CA SER A 300 30.56 -6.83 -11.09
C SER A 300 31.63 -6.56 -10.04
N GLU A 301 32.42 -5.51 -10.25
CA GLU A 301 33.44 -5.01 -9.33
C GLU A 301 33.25 -3.52 -9.17
N ILE A 302 33.37 -3.05 -7.93
CA ILE A 302 33.22 -1.63 -7.57
C ILE A 302 34.42 -1.19 -6.75
N GLU A 303 34.91 0.02 -7.02
CA GLU A 303 35.91 0.67 -6.17
C GLU A 303 35.20 1.33 -4.99
N VAL A 304 35.63 1.02 -3.78
CA VAL A 304 34.98 1.49 -2.55
C VAL A 304 36.01 2.21 -1.70
N GLN A 305 35.70 3.45 -1.32
CA GLN A 305 36.54 4.25 -0.45
C GLN A 305 35.77 4.72 0.78
N LYS A 306 36.23 4.40 1.99
CA LYS A 306 35.64 4.96 3.21
C LYS A 306 36.23 6.33 3.54
N THR A 307 35.43 7.13 4.22
CA THR A 307 35.86 8.38 4.83
C THR A 307 35.67 8.30 6.35
N VAL A 308 36.57 8.91 7.11
CA VAL A 308 36.52 8.94 8.57
C VAL A 308 36.36 10.38 9.04
N ILE A 309 35.38 10.61 9.92
CA ILE A 309 35.10 11.89 10.55
C ILE A 309 35.18 11.69 12.07
N ALA A 310 35.96 12.52 12.75
CA ALA A 310 36.05 12.54 14.21
C ALA A 310 35.18 13.66 14.79
N TYR A 311 34.66 13.46 16.00
CA TYR A 311 33.92 14.47 16.76
C TYR A 311 34.45 14.55 18.21
N GLU A 312 34.39 15.73 18.83
CA GLU A 312 34.89 15.89 20.20
C GLU A 312 33.79 15.82 21.25
N LYS A 313 32.70 16.57 21.08
CA LYS A 313 31.63 16.74 22.07
C LYS A 313 30.31 16.14 21.61
N SER A 314 29.90 16.45 20.39
CA SER A 314 28.61 16.03 19.87
C SER A 314 28.65 15.84 18.36
N MET A 315 27.80 14.93 17.90
CA MET A 315 27.49 14.79 16.50
C MET A 315 26.00 14.58 16.31
N GLN A 316 25.47 15.19 15.26
CA GLN A 316 24.09 14.98 14.82
C GLN A 316 24.07 14.83 13.31
N MET A 317 23.33 13.86 12.79
CA MET A 317 23.20 13.67 11.35
C MET A 317 21.81 13.27 10.91
N VAL A 318 21.50 13.60 9.66
CA VAL A 318 20.33 13.12 8.92
C VAL A 318 20.79 12.34 7.70
N LEU A 319 20.19 11.18 7.51
CA LEU A 319 20.26 10.40 6.27
C LEU A 319 18.85 10.29 5.72
N TYR A 320 18.70 10.27 4.40
CA TYR A 320 17.40 10.23 3.77
C TYR A 320 17.48 9.58 2.41
N THR A 321 16.37 8.97 1.98
CA THR A 321 16.21 8.43 0.62
C THR A 321 15.79 9.54 -0.34
N ASP A 322 15.96 9.30 -1.63
CA ASP A 322 15.67 10.26 -2.69
C ASP A 322 14.17 10.60 -2.79
N GLY A 323 13.26 9.69 -2.42
CA GLY A 323 11.83 10.00 -2.34
C GLY A 323 11.50 11.21 -1.45
N LEU A 324 12.31 11.50 -0.42
CA LEU A 324 12.18 12.73 0.37
C LEU A 324 12.75 13.96 -0.35
N LEU A 325 13.83 13.81 -1.11
CA LEU A 325 14.45 14.89 -1.88
C LEU A 325 13.56 15.32 -3.05
N GLU A 326 12.96 14.36 -3.78
CA GLU A 326 12.07 14.66 -4.91
C GLU A 326 10.85 15.50 -4.49
N MET A 327 10.29 15.23 -3.31
CA MET A 327 9.20 16.02 -2.77
C MET A 327 9.65 17.43 -2.37
N LEU A 328 10.92 17.59 -1.95
CA LEU A 328 11.50 18.86 -1.56
C LEU A 328 11.94 19.73 -2.73
N GLU A 329 12.38 19.14 -3.84
CA GLU A 329 12.73 19.90 -5.06
C GLU A 329 11.52 20.62 -5.68
N ASN A 330 10.29 20.20 -5.33
CA ASN A 330 9.06 20.90 -5.68
C ASN A 330 8.80 22.13 -4.79
N THR A 331 9.61 22.37 -3.76
CA THR A 331 9.53 23.55 -2.89
C THR A 331 10.46 24.66 -3.36
N VAL A 332 10.23 25.89 -2.90
CA VAL A 332 11.00 27.08 -3.33
C VAL A 332 12.43 27.09 -2.77
N ASP A 333 12.68 26.35 -1.70
CA ASP A 333 13.95 26.29 -0.99
C ASP A 333 14.71 24.98 -1.33
N ASP A 334 16.06 25.01 -1.31
CA ASP A 334 16.88 23.80 -1.47
C ASP A 334 16.60 22.81 -0.33
N GLY A 335 16.11 21.62 -0.65
CA GLY A 335 15.81 20.55 0.31
C GLY A 335 16.98 20.24 1.25
N THR A 336 18.22 20.39 0.77
CA THR A 336 19.44 20.22 1.59
C THR A 336 19.52 21.27 2.70
N GLU A 337 19.18 22.54 2.40
CA GLU A 337 19.22 23.63 3.37
C GLU A 337 18.05 23.56 4.36
N ILE A 338 16.88 23.04 3.95
CA ILE A 338 15.77 22.72 4.86
C ILE A 338 16.23 21.68 5.91
N MET A 339 16.82 20.57 5.46
CA MET A 339 17.32 19.51 6.35
C MET A 339 18.39 20.02 7.31
N LYS A 340 19.33 20.81 6.79
CA LYS A 340 20.37 21.45 7.60
C LYS A 340 19.78 22.43 8.62
N THR A 341 18.80 23.23 8.25
CA THR A 341 18.14 24.17 9.17
C THR A 341 17.39 23.43 10.27
N ALA A 342 16.71 22.33 9.92
CA ALA A 342 16.04 21.49 10.88
C ALA A 342 16.98 20.81 11.88
N LEU A 343 18.21 20.50 11.46
CA LEU A 343 19.25 19.98 12.34
C LEU A 343 19.67 20.98 13.42
N PHE A 344 19.67 22.29 13.12
CA PHE A 344 20.01 23.36 14.08
C PHE A 344 18.85 23.78 14.98
N ASN A 345 17.60 23.59 14.54
CA ASN A 345 16.42 23.91 15.33
C ASN A 345 16.12 22.80 16.35
N HIS A 346 15.35 23.12 17.41
CA HIS A 346 14.96 22.28 18.57
C HIS A 346 14.83 20.76 18.31
N PRO A 347 14.91 19.89 19.34
CA PRO A 347 14.99 18.43 19.16
C PRO A 347 13.68 17.85 18.60
N LEU A 348 13.50 17.97 17.29
CA LEU A 348 12.47 17.30 16.54
C LEU A 348 12.82 15.82 16.46
N THR A 349 11.77 15.01 16.53
CA THR A 349 11.81 13.60 16.10
C THR A 349 11.84 13.53 14.57
N PRO A 350 12.31 12.42 13.98
CA PRO A 350 12.24 12.20 12.53
C PRO A 350 10.83 12.41 11.97
N GLU A 351 9.81 11.97 12.69
CA GLU A 351 8.41 12.07 12.29
C GLU A 351 7.95 13.51 12.27
N GLN A 352 8.24 14.27 13.33
CA GLN A 352 7.93 15.70 13.38
C GLN A 352 8.69 16.49 12.30
N LEU A 353 9.91 16.05 11.96
CA LEU A 353 10.67 16.66 10.89
C LEU A 353 9.99 16.44 9.54
N VAL A 354 9.62 15.20 9.22
CA VAL A 354 8.86 14.89 8.00
C VAL A 354 7.53 15.64 7.98
N GLU A 355 6.83 15.75 9.11
CA GLU A 355 5.57 16.51 9.21
C GLU A 355 5.72 18.00 8.96
N ASN A 356 6.80 18.61 9.45
CA ASN A 356 7.08 20.02 9.25
C ASN A 356 7.47 20.34 7.80
N ILE A 357 8.15 19.41 7.14
CA ILE A 357 8.63 19.58 5.76
C ILE A 357 7.52 19.26 4.76
N LEU A 358 6.70 18.24 5.03
CA LEU A 358 5.68 17.73 4.13
C LEU A 358 4.32 17.70 4.82
N PRO A 359 3.49 18.75 4.63
CA PRO A 359 2.13 18.75 5.15
C PRO A 359 1.31 17.60 4.53
N PRO A 360 0.22 17.16 5.18
CA PRO A 360 -0.54 15.98 4.77
C PRO A 360 -0.99 15.97 3.30
N GLU A 361 -1.36 17.14 2.77
CA GLU A 361 -1.83 17.34 1.39
C GLU A 361 -0.74 17.01 0.34
N ALA A 362 0.53 17.22 0.67
CA ALA A 362 1.66 16.91 -0.21
C ALA A 362 1.95 15.40 -0.26
N ARG A 363 1.57 14.64 0.79
CA ARG A 363 1.83 13.19 0.88
C ARG A 363 0.90 12.36 0.01
N GLU A 364 -0.26 12.89 -0.39
CA GLU A 364 -1.18 12.19 -1.29
C GLU A 364 -0.60 12.00 -2.70
N HIS A 365 0.42 12.77 -3.06
CA HIS A 365 1.11 12.71 -4.36
C HIS A 365 2.49 12.03 -4.27
N GLN A 366 2.72 11.24 -3.23
CA GLN A 366 3.98 10.51 -3.05
C GLN A 366 4.18 9.51 -4.20
N HIS A 367 5.32 9.61 -4.89
CA HIS A 367 5.67 8.75 -6.02
C HIS A 367 6.67 7.66 -5.65
N ASP A 368 7.46 7.86 -4.59
CA ASP A 368 8.47 6.90 -4.13
C ASP A 368 8.54 6.82 -2.60
N ASP A 369 9.10 5.72 -2.10
CA ASP A 369 9.27 5.45 -0.67
C ASP A 369 10.12 6.53 0.00
N MET A 370 9.76 6.87 1.25
CA MET A 370 10.42 7.94 1.98
C MET A 370 10.94 7.44 3.31
N CYS A 371 12.25 7.59 3.50
CA CYS A 371 12.89 7.29 4.76
C CYS A 371 13.76 8.46 5.20
N LEU A 372 13.67 8.81 6.49
CA LEU A 372 14.54 9.78 7.13
C LEU A 372 15.07 9.19 8.43
N LEU A 373 16.39 9.12 8.57
CA LEU A 373 17.09 8.68 9.76
C LEU A 373 17.69 9.88 10.47
N MET A 374 17.58 9.90 11.79
CA MET A 374 18.29 10.85 12.64
C MET A 374 19.18 10.10 13.62
N ILE A 375 20.43 10.55 13.72
CA ILE A 375 21.43 9.99 14.62
C ILE A 375 22.03 11.13 15.44
N ARG A 376 22.12 10.93 16.75
CA ARG A 376 22.77 11.85 17.69
C ARG A 376 23.70 11.07 18.60
N ALA A 377 24.92 11.56 18.81
CA ALA A 377 25.80 11.08 19.88
C ALA A 377 26.40 12.28 20.60
N ASN A 378 26.43 12.20 21.93
CA ASN A 378 26.95 13.25 22.81
C ASN A 378 27.98 12.64 23.77
N GLU A 379 28.73 13.51 24.45
CA GLU A 379 29.72 13.17 25.47
C GLU A 379 29.17 12.35 26.65
#